data_AF-A0A958GRM3-F1
#
_entry.id   AF-A0A958GRM3-F1
#
_cell.length_a   1.000
_cell.length_b   1.000
_cell.length_c   1.000
_cell.angle_alpha   90.00
_cell.angle_beta   90.00
_cell.angle_gamma   90.00
#
_symmetry.space_group_name_H-M   'P 1'
#
loop_
_entity.id
_entity.type
_entity.pdbx_description
1 polymer ?
#
loop_
_entity_poly.entity_id
_entity_poly.type
_entity_poly.pdbx_seq_one_letter_code
_entity_poly.pdbx_strand_id
1 'polypeptide(L)'
;LELSVYEDIPHLKAPVVTVARKARGVLWWAVEEMERRYRAMKQMGVRDLEMYNRAVATRVGDTAGANKKKKKEAVIRLEEKDVVATGSPYEGLDRSADFRNALDGIDGDLEQLPRIVIVVDELADLMLTVGREIEELLTRLAQKARASGIHLILATQRPSVNVITGLIKANFPARISFKVASKIDARTVMDTSGAEKLLGQGDMLFMSPGIGRVQRLHSPYVSDKEVHDVVDWLKGQASPDYDEDIERMIARADDADGSSGGSSGGAGAEDYDQFYDQAVQLVLEKGQASTSMVQRAFRIGYNRAARILETMEREGIVGPADGAKPRPVIGGRPDDLL
;
A
#
# COMPACT_ATOMS: atom_id res chain seq x y z
N LEU A 1 -2.66 18.57 5.35
CA LEU A 1 -3.16 17.22 5.03
C LEU A 1 -3.60 16.60 6.34
N GLU A 2 -4.88 16.27 6.50
CA GLU A 2 -5.45 15.86 7.79
C GLU A 2 -4.74 14.62 8.37
N LEU A 3 -4.33 13.70 7.49
CA LEU A 3 -3.66 12.46 7.90
C LEU A 3 -2.16 12.59 8.22
N SER A 4 -1.52 13.73 7.94
CA SER A 4 -0.07 13.91 8.18
C SER A 4 0.31 13.87 9.65
N VAL A 5 -0.65 14.10 10.56
CA VAL A 5 -0.44 13.94 12.01
C VAL A 5 -0.05 12.50 12.39
N TYR A 6 -0.46 11.51 11.58
CA TYR A 6 -0.20 10.10 11.84
C TYR A 6 1.13 9.58 11.25
N GLU A 7 1.95 10.43 10.62
CA GLU A 7 3.25 10.04 10.07
C GLU A 7 4.08 9.28 11.13
N ASP A 8 4.84 8.26 10.73
CA ASP A 8 5.76 7.50 11.59
C ASP A 8 5.13 6.70 12.75
N ILE A 9 3.81 6.54 12.82
CA ILE A 9 3.25 5.56 13.78
C ILE A 9 3.67 4.14 13.39
N PRO A 10 3.91 3.22 14.34
CA PRO A 10 4.40 1.86 14.06
C PRO A 10 3.44 0.99 13.24
N HIS A 11 2.21 1.45 13.04
CA HIS A 11 1.18 0.76 12.28
C HIS A 11 1.21 1.10 10.78
N LEU A 12 1.85 2.20 10.39
CA LEU A 12 1.92 2.61 8.99
C LEU A 12 2.82 1.67 8.21
N LYS A 13 2.31 1.15 7.09
CA LYS A 13 3.06 0.31 6.15
C LYS A 13 3.81 1.11 5.09
N ALA A 14 3.53 2.41 4.97
CA ALA A 14 4.28 3.34 4.14
C ALA A 14 4.09 4.75 4.70
N PRO A 15 4.98 5.70 4.36
CA PRO A 15 4.78 7.11 4.66
C PRO A 15 3.42 7.61 4.15
N VAL A 16 2.89 8.68 4.75
CA VAL A 16 1.60 9.24 4.31
C VAL A 16 1.72 9.73 2.86
N VAL A 17 0.92 9.13 1.97
CA VAL A 17 0.96 9.45 0.54
C VAL A 17 0.21 10.75 0.28
N THR A 18 0.96 11.81 -0.03
CA THR A 18 0.42 13.16 -0.25
C THR A 18 0.14 13.49 -1.71
N VAL A 19 0.70 12.71 -2.64
CA VAL A 19 0.54 12.93 -4.09
C VAL A 19 -0.48 11.94 -4.65
N ALA A 20 -1.57 12.43 -5.22
CA ALA A 20 -2.66 11.60 -5.74
C ALA A 20 -2.20 10.50 -6.73
N ARG A 21 -1.23 10.81 -7.60
CA ARG A 21 -0.66 9.84 -8.56
C ARG A 21 0.06 8.67 -7.89
N LYS A 22 0.73 8.92 -6.76
CA LYS A 22 1.42 7.88 -5.98
C LYS A 22 0.46 6.89 -5.32
N ALA A 23 -0.77 7.33 -5.03
CA ALA A 23 -1.79 6.46 -4.43
C ALA A 23 -2.14 5.26 -5.32
N ARG A 24 -2.00 5.37 -6.65
CA ARG A 24 -2.14 4.23 -7.57
C ARG A 24 -1.20 3.09 -7.21
N GLY A 25 0.06 3.40 -6.91
CA GLY A 25 1.06 2.38 -6.53
C GLY A 25 0.66 1.61 -5.27
N VAL A 26 0.13 2.33 -4.27
CA VAL A 26 -0.38 1.72 -3.03
C VAL A 26 -1.59 0.81 -3.30
N LEU A 27 -2.55 1.28 -4.09
CA LEU A 27 -3.74 0.49 -4.41
C LEU A 27 -3.40 -0.75 -5.25
N TRP A 28 -2.42 -0.63 -6.14
CA TRP A 28 -1.91 -1.77 -6.91
C TRP A 28 -1.24 -2.79 -6.01
N TRP A 29 -0.34 -2.36 -5.12
CA TRP A 29 0.27 -3.23 -4.11
C TRP A 29 -0.81 -3.93 -3.27
N ALA A 30 -1.86 -3.21 -2.87
CA ALA A 30 -2.93 -3.80 -2.08
C ALA A 30 -3.67 -4.92 -2.84
N VAL A 31 -3.81 -4.79 -4.16
CA VAL A 31 -4.38 -5.85 -5.01
C VAL A 31 -3.44 -7.05 -5.09
N GLU A 32 -2.13 -6.83 -5.27
CA GLU A 32 -1.14 -7.92 -5.29
C GLU A 32 -1.07 -8.63 -3.93
N GLU A 33 -1.14 -7.87 -2.84
CA GLU A 33 -1.17 -8.39 -1.49
C GLU A 33 -2.42 -9.20 -1.20
N MET A 34 -3.59 -8.72 -1.65
CA MET A 34 -4.84 -9.48 -1.61
C MET A 34 -4.67 -10.85 -2.28
N GLU A 35 -4.07 -10.89 -3.47
CA GLU A 35 -3.85 -12.14 -4.21
C GLU A 35 -2.82 -13.06 -3.55
N ARG A 36 -1.75 -12.50 -2.98
CA ARG A 36 -0.76 -13.23 -2.18
C ARG A 36 -1.42 -13.92 -1.00
N ARG A 37 -2.25 -13.19 -0.25
CA ARG A 37 -3.01 -13.74 0.89
C ARG A 37 -3.98 -14.82 0.46
N TYR A 38 -4.65 -14.66 -0.68
CA TYR A 38 -5.52 -15.70 -1.22
C TYR A 38 -4.76 -16.99 -1.57
N ARG A 39 -3.57 -16.88 -2.17
CA ARG A 39 -2.71 -18.04 -2.41
C ARG A 39 -2.30 -18.73 -1.11
N ALA A 40 -1.89 -17.96 -0.10
CA ALA A 40 -1.53 -18.48 1.22
C ALA A 40 -2.71 -19.17 1.92
N MET A 41 -3.91 -18.56 1.89
CA MET A 41 -5.13 -19.16 2.45
C MET A 41 -5.52 -20.45 1.73
N LYS A 42 -5.43 -20.49 0.40
CA LYS A 42 -5.70 -21.69 -0.40
C LYS A 42 -4.75 -22.83 -0.04
N GLN A 43 -3.46 -22.54 0.12
CA GLN A 43 -2.44 -23.52 0.53
C GLN A 43 -2.70 -24.07 1.94
N MET A 44 -3.19 -23.22 2.84
CA MET A 44 -3.57 -23.61 4.20
C MET A 44 -4.94 -24.28 4.29
N GLY A 45 -5.72 -24.31 3.20
CA GLY A 45 -7.07 -24.87 3.16
C GLY A 45 -8.11 -24.03 3.92
N VAL A 46 -7.84 -22.75 4.18
CA VAL A 46 -8.68 -21.84 4.97
C VAL A 46 -9.39 -20.82 4.08
N ARG A 47 -10.45 -20.21 4.58
CA ARG A 47 -11.32 -19.31 3.79
C ARG A 47 -11.08 -17.83 4.01
N ASP A 48 -10.53 -17.46 5.16
CA ASP A 48 -10.32 -16.08 5.56
C ASP A 48 -9.06 -15.91 6.42
N LEU A 49 -8.67 -14.65 6.59
CA LEU A 49 -7.48 -14.24 7.34
C LEU A 49 -7.52 -14.71 8.81
N GLU A 50 -8.69 -14.78 9.42
CA GLU A 50 -8.82 -15.18 10.83
C GLU A 50 -8.49 -16.67 10.99
N MET A 51 -9.08 -17.50 10.12
CA MET A 51 -8.78 -18.93 10.06
C MET A 51 -7.31 -19.17 9.70
N TYR A 52 -6.75 -18.38 8.79
CA TYR A 52 -5.32 -18.43 8.45
C TYR A 52 -4.45 -18.16 9.68
N ASN A 53 -4.66 -17.04 10.36
CA ASN A 53 -3.86 -16.67 11.54
C ASN A 53 -4.00 -17.68 12.67
N ARG A 54 -5.20 -18.25 12.85
CA ARG A 54 -5.45 -19.33 13.80
C ARG A 54 -4.66 -20.60 13.44
N ALA A 55 -4.68 -20.99 12.16
CA ALA A 55 -3.93 -22.16 11.68
C ALA A 55 -2.40 -21.98 11.83
N VAL A 56 -1.90 -20.77 11.58
CA VAL A 56 -0.48 -20.43 11.80
C VAL A 56 -0.13 -20.46 13.29
N ALA A 57 -0.96 -19.85 14.16
CA ALA A 57 -0.74 -19.84 15.61
C ALA A 57 -0.58 -21.26 16.19
N THR A 58 -1.45 -22.19 15.77
CA THR A 58 -1.40 -23.59 16.22
C THR A 58 -0.11 -24.28 15.78
N ARG A 59 0.36 -24.06 14.54
CA ARG A 59 1.61 -24.66 14.03
C ARG A 59 2.87 -24.12 14.75
N VAL A 60 2.88 -22.83 15.08
CA VAL A 60 3.98 -22.21 15.84
C VAL A 60 3.98 -22.70 17.29
N GLY A 61 2.80 -22.88 17.90
CA GLY A 61 2.67 -23.45 19.25
C GLY A 61 3.18 -24.90 19.36
N ASP A 62 2.91 -25.73 18.35
CA ASP A 62 3.37 -27.13 18.31
C ASP A 62 4.89 -27.27 18.08
N THR A 63 5.52 -26.30 17.44
CA THR A 63 6.98 -26.31 17.17
C THR A 63 7.82 -25.84 18.36
N ALA A 64 7.27 -25.00 19.25
CA ALA A 64 7.96 -24.55 20.47
C ALA A 64 8.11 -25.66 21.55
N GLY A 65 7.35 -26.76 21.45
CA GLY A 65 7.36 -27.88 22.40
C GLY A 65 7.97 -29.20 21.87
N ALA A 66 8.34 -29.29 20.60
CA ALA A 66 8.69 -30.57 19.97
C ALA A 66 10.19 -30.70 19.66
N ASN A 67 10.80 -31.72 20.26
CA ASN A 67 12.16 -32.17 19.99
C ASN A 67 12.39 -32.39 18.48
N LYS A 68 13.53 -31.93 17.93
CA LYS A 68 13.92 -31.85 16.50
C LYS A 68 13.67 -33.09 15.61
N LYS A 69 13.33 -34.25 16.20
CA LYS A 69 13.09 -35.54 15.51
C LYS A 69 11.65 -35.74 15.00
N LYS A 70 10.67 -34.91 15.39
CA LYS A 70 9.25 -35.02 14.97
C LYS A 70 8.85 -34.03 13.87
N LYS A 71 9.80 -33.49 13.10
CA LYS A 71 9.55 -32.49 12.03
C LYS A 71 8.72 -33.00 10.83
N LYS A 72 8.31 -34.28 10.79
CA LYS A 72 7.72 -34.91 9.59
C LYS A 72 6.24 -35.31 9.68
N GLU A 73 5.55 -35.11 10.80
CA GLU A 73 4.17 -35.63 10.96
C GLU A 73 3.16 -34.66 11.60
N ALA A 74 3.39 -33.34 11.57
CA ALA A 74 2.35 -32.38 11.93
C ALA A 74 1.42 -32.10 10.73
N VAL A 75 0.86 -33.16 10.12
CA VAL A 75 -0.25 -33.01 9.16
C VAL A 75 -1.50 -32.78 9.98
N ILE A 76 -1.90 -31.51 10.11
CA ILE A 76 -3.16 -31.12 10.74
C ILE A 76 -4.30 -31.78 9.97
N ARG A 77 -5.07 -32.68 10.63
CA ARG A 77 -6.39 -33.07 10.16
C ARG A 77 -7.33 -31.88 10.37
N LEU A 78 -7.48 -31.06 9.32
CA LEU A 78 -8.58 -30.11 9.24
C LEU A 78 -9.89 -30.93 9.21
N GLU A 79 -10.86 -30.57 10.05
CA GLU A 79 -12.17 -31.21 10.02
C GLU A 79 -12.91 -30.79 8.73
N GLU A 80 -13.79 -31.64 8.20
CA GLU A 80 -14.55 -31.38 6.96
C GLU A 80 -15.29 -30.02 6.95
N LYS A 81 -15.66 -29.52 8.14
CA LYS A 81 -16.30 -28.22 8.34
C LYS A 81 -15.37 -27.02 8.11
N ASP A 82 -14.06 -27.21 8.29
CA ASP A 82 -13.03 -26.17 8.13
C ASP A 82 -12.58 -26.05 6.66
N VAL A 83 -12.81 -27.11 5.88
CA VAL A 83 -12.59 -27.14 4.42
C VAL A 83 -13.69 -26.36 3.72
N VAL A 84 -13.33 -25.62 2.67
CA VAL A 84 -14.21 -24.80 1.82
C VAL A 84 -15.58 -25.45 1.54
N ALA A 85 -16.64 -24.90 2.15
CA ALA A 85 -18.04 -25.27 1.95
C ALA A 85 -18.52 -24.65 0.64
N THR A 86 -19.52 -25.33 0.09
CA THR A 86 -20.25 -25.03 -1.14
C THR A 86 -20.70 -23.56 -1.20
N GLY A 87 -20.53 -22.91 -2.35
CA GLY A 87 -20.76 -21.47 -2.56
C GLY A 87 -19.52 -20.56 -2.45
N SER A 88 -18.32 -21.13 -2.32
CA SER A 88 -17.07 -20.38 -2.40
C SER A 88 -16.74 -20.01 -3.86
N PRO A 89 -16.10 -18.86 -4.15
CA PRO A 89 -15.60 -18.53 -5.50
C PRO A 89 -14.62 -19.55 -6.10
N TYR A 90 -14.27 -20.59 -5.34
CA TYR A 90 -13.32 -21.65 -5.67
C TYR A 90 -13.99 -23.03 -5.86
N GLU A 91 -15.31 -23.08 -5.96
CA GLU A 91 -16.06 -24.30 -6.27
C GLU A 91 -15.75 -24.75 -7.71
N GLY A 92 -15.08 -25.91 -7.86
CA GLY A 92 -14.72 -26.48 -9.18
C GLY A 92 -13.23 -26.56 -9.52
N LEU A 93 -12.32 -26.12 -8.63
CA LEU A 93 -10.89 -26.40 -8.79
C LEU A 93 -10.58 -27.83 -8.33
N ASP A 94 -10.03 -28.63 -9.24
CA ASP A 94 -9.83 -30.09 -9.12
C ASP A 94 -9.23 -30.50 -7.77
N ARG A 95 -9.90 -31.45 -7.11
CA ARG A 95 -9.63 -31.94 -5.76
C ARG A 95 -9.17 -33.39 -5.83
N SER A 96 -8.02 -33.68 -6.43
CA SER A 96 -7.34 -34.95 -6.15
C SER A 96 -5.86 -34.93 -6.56
N ALA A 97 -5.06 -35.68 -5.80
CA ALA A 97 -3.65 -36.03 -6.01
C ALA A 97 -2.59 -34.90 -5.95
N ASP A 98 -2.78 -33.75 -6.60
CA ASP A 98 -1.72 -32.71 -6.67
C ASP A 98 -1.57 -31.88 -5.38
N PHE A 99 -2.57 -31.93 -4.49
CA PHE A 99 -2.61 -31.11 -3.27
C PHE A 99 -1.55 -31.51 -2.22
N ARG A 100 -1.07 -32.77 -2.26
CA ARG A 100 0.01 -33.21 -1.35
C ARG A 100 1.40 -32.84 -1.88
N ASN A 101 1.56 -32.72 -3.19
CA ASN A 101 2.85 -32.46 -3.83
C ASN A 101 3.14 -30.95 -4.00
N ALA A 102 2.13 -30.09 -3.85
CA ALA A 102 2.31 -28.62 -3.82
C ALA A 102 2.74 -28.07 -2.44
N LEU A 103 2.99 -28.94 -1.46
CA LEU A 103 3.52 -28.59 -0.13
C LEU A 103 5.04 -28.42 -0.12
N ASP A 104 5.75 -28.93 -1.13
CA ASP A 104 7.20 -28.78 -1.25
C ASP A 104 7.51 -27.51 -2.05
N GLY A 105 7.65 -26.37 -1.37
CA GLY A 105 8.11 -25.15 -2.04
C GLY A 105 7.93 -23.82 -1.31
N ILE A 106 7.35 -23.79 -0.11
CA ILE A 106 7.35 -22.58 0.73
C ILE A 106 8.10 -22.91 2.01
N ASP A 107 9.42 -22.87 1.90
CA ASP A 107 10.38 -22.83 3.01
C ASP A 107 10.41 -21.43 3.68
N GLY A 108 9.31 -20.68 3.60
CA GLY A 108 9.13 -19.41 4.30
C GLY A 108 8.44 -19.67 5.63
N ASP A 109 8.96 -19.09 6.71
CA ASP A 109 8.30 -19.11 8.01
C ASP A 109 6.88 -18.55 7.86
N LEU A 110 5.88 -19.39 8.13
CA LEU A 110 4.47 -18.97 8.08
C LEU A 110 4.23 -18.01 9.25
N GLU A 111 4.03 -16.74 8.94
CA GLU A 111 3.74 -15.71 9.93
C GLU A 111 2.25 -15.33 9.92
N GLN A 112 1.78 -14.83 11.07
CA GLN A 112 0.44 -14.25 11.14
C GLN A 112 0.39 -12.96 10.33
N LEU A 113 -0.70 -12.80 9.59
CA LEU A 113 -0.89 -11.68 8.70
C LEU A 113 -1.81 -10.63 9.35
N PRO A 114 -1.38 -9.35 9.44
CA PRO A 114 -2.20 -8.30 10.04
C PRO A 114 -3.37 -7.93 9.13
N ARG A 115 -4.44 -7.37 9.70
CA ARG A 115 -5.45 -6.68 8.89
C ARG A 115 -4.84 -5.40 8.33
N ILE A 116 -5.15 -5.09 7.07
CA ILE A 116 -4.71 -3.86 6.41
C ILE A 116 -5.93 -2.95 6.26
N VAL A 117 -5.78 -1.68 6.66
CA VAL A 117 -6.78 -0.64 6.44
C VAL A 117 -6.15 0.45 5.58
N ILE A 118 -6.76 0.72 4.44
CA ILE A 118 -6.34 1.77 3.51
C ILE A 118 -7.33 2.93 3.66
N VAL A 119 -6.82 4.08 4.06
CA VAL A 119 -7.62 5.29 4.29
C VAL A 119 -7.28 6.33 3.22
N VAL A 120 -8.30 6.79 2.50
CA VAL A 120 -8.20 7.89 1.53
C VAL A 120 -9.00 9.06 2.07
N ASP A 121 -8.33 10.14 2.45
CA ASP A 121 -8.93 11.34 3.04
C ASP A 121 -9.79 12.14 2.03
N GLU A 122 -9.31 12.24 0.79
CA GLU A 122 -10.02 12.93 -0.27
C GLU A 122 -10.01 12.11 -1.57
N LEU A 123 -11.06 11.32 -1.77
CA LEU A 123 -11.26 10.49 -2.95
C LEU A 123 -11.34 11.34 -4.22
N ALA A 124 -11.87 12.57 -4.15
CA ALA A 124 -12.03 13.41 -5.33
C ALA A 124 -10.69 13.75 -5.98
N ASP A 125 -9.63 13.95 -5.19
CA ASP A 125 -8.30 14.26 -5.73
C ASP A 125 -7.74 13.07 -6.52
N LEU A 126 -8.01 11.84 -6.07
CA LEU A 126 -7.63 10.63 -6.82
C LEU A 126 -8.44 10.48 -8.11
N MET A 127 -9.77 10.62 -8.00
CA MET A 127 -10.69 10.43 -9.12
C MET A 127 -10.53 11.51 -10.20
N LEU A 128 -10.18 12.75 -9.84
CA LEU A 128 -10.02 13.84 -10.80
C LEU A 128 -8.62 13.87 -11.42
N THR A 129 -7.61 13.29 -10.75
CA THR A 129 -6.23 13.29 -11.25
C THR A 129 -5.90 12.03 -12.07
N VAL A 130 -6.26 10.86 -11.56
CA VAL A 130 -5.90 9.56 -12.14
C VAL A 130 -7.11 8.88 -12.79
N GLY A 131 -8.32 9.18 -12.31
CA GLY A 131 -9.56 8.77 -12.96
C GLY A 131 -9.83 7.28 -12.89
N ARG A 132 -10.05 6.68 -14.07
CA ARG A 132 -10.60 5.33 -14.24
C ARG A 132 -9.74 4.24 -13.61
N GLU A 133 -8.42 4.38 -13.64
CA GLU A 133 -7.50 3.36 -13.11
C GLU A 133 -7.66 3.20 -11.59
N ILE A 134 -7.86 4.30 -10.85
CA ILE A 134 -8.16 4.28 -9.42
C ILE A 134 -9.50 3.60 -9.16
N GLU A 135 -10.53 3.93 -9.94
CA GLU A 135 -11.87 3.36 -9.78
C GLU A 135 -11.87 1.83 -9.98
N GLU A 136 -11.10 1.34 -10.96
CA GLU A 136 -10.95 -0.09 -11.23
C GLU A 136 -10.24 -0.81 -10.07
N LEU A 137 -9.16 -0.23 -9.53
CA LEU A 137 -8.44 -0.79 -8.37
C LEU A 137 -9.30 -0.81 -7.10
N LEU A 138 -9.98 0.31 -6.79
CA LEU A 138 -10.89 0.41 -5.65
C LEU A 138 -12.04 -0.60 -5.75
N THR A 139 -12.62 -0.73 -6.94
CA THR A 139 -13.68 -1.71 -7.21
C THR A 139 -13.20 -3.14 -7.02
N ARG A 140 -12.02 -3.49 -7.57
CA ARG A 140 -11.45 -4.83 -7.44
C ARG A 140 -11.18 -5.19 -5.98
N LEU A 141 -10.62 -4.27 -5.21
CA LEU A 141 -10.41 -4.46 -3.77
C LEU A 141 -11.74 -4.61 -3.05
N ALA A 142 -12.69 -3.69 -3.22
CA ALA A 142 -13.97 -3.74 -2.51
C ALA A 142 -14.76 -5.05 -2.77
N GLN A 143 -14.63 -5.65 -3.95
CA GLN A 143 -15.27 -6.92 -4.29
C GLN A 143 -14.67 -8.15 -3.61
N LYS A 144 -13.34 -8.16 -3.38
CA LYS A 144 -12.60 -9.38 -3.06
C LYS A 144 -11.78 -9.29 -1.76
N ALA A 145 -11.44 -8.11 -1.28
CA ALA A 145 -10.51 -7.91 -0.17
C ALA A 145 -11.00 -8.39 1.20
N ARG A 146 -12.32 -8.61 1.37
CA ARG A 146 -12.92 -8.90 2.68
C ARG A 146 -12.30 -10.13 3.36
N ALA A 147 -12.14 -11.24 2.61
CA ALA A 147 -11.62 -12.48 3.19
C ALA A 147 -10.11 -12.42 3.44
N SER A 148 -9.35 -11.65 2.64
CA SER A 148 -7.92 -11.41 2.85
C SER A 148 -7.62 -10.40 3.96
N GLY A 149 -8.66 -9.82 4.56
CA GLY A 149 -8.58 -8.86 5.66
C GLY A 149 -7.95 -7.51 5.25
N ILE A 150 -8.21 -7.09 4.01
CA ILE A 150 -7.88 -5.74 3.53
C ILE A 150 -9.20 -4.94 3.49
N HIS A 151 -9.20 -3.74 4.07
CA HIS A 151 -10.37 -2.89 4.22
C HIS A 151 -10.08 -1.48 3.70
N LEU A 152 -11.10 -0.84 3.15
CA LEU A 152 -11.00 0.49 2.55
C LEU A 152 -11.90 1.48 3.29
N ILE A 153 -11.37 2.66 3.59
CA ILE A 153 -12.12 3.83 4.07
C ILE A 153 -11.88 4.94 3.08
N LEU A 154 -12.96 5.38 2.42
CA LEU A 154 -12.91 6.46 1.42
C LEU A 154 -13.70 7.65 1.97
N ALA A 155 -13.04 8.78 2.13
CA ALA A 155 -13.63 10.05 2.51
C ALA A 155 -13.56 11.04 1.34
N THR A 156 -14.49 11.99 1.30
CA THR A 156 -14.49 13.09 0.34
C THR A 156 -15.34 14.24 0.84
N GLN A 157 -14.91 15.46 0.57
CA GLN A 157 -15.72 16.66 0.77
C GLN A 157 -16.53 17.05 -0.47
N ARG A 158 -16.33 16.34 -1.59
CA ARG A 158 -16.95 16.63 -2.89
C ARG A 158 -17.93 15.51 -3.30
N PRO A 159 -19.13 15.47 -2.71
CA PRO A 159 -20.14 14.44 -2.97
C PRO A 159 -20.83 14.60 -4.33
N SER A 160 -20.07 14.52 -5.41
CA SER A 160 -20.52 14.62 -6.80
C SER A 160 -20.55 13.26 -7.49
N VAL A 161 -21.38 13.11 -8.52
CA VAL A 161 -21.53 11.85 -9.29
C VAL A 161 -20.23 11.43 -9.98
N ASN A 162 -19.35 12.39 -10.28
CA ASN A 162 -18.04 12.13 -10.89
C ASN A 162 -17.02 11.56 -9.89
N VAL A 163 -17.25 11.75 -8.59
CA VAL A 163 -16.39 11.22 -7.51
C VAL A 163 -17.00 9.94 -6.93
N ILE A 164 -18.29 9.99 -6.60
CA ILE A 164 -19.06 8.88 -6.05
C ILE A 164 -19.90 8.28 -7.17
N THR A 165 -19.22 7.54 -8.04
CA THR A 165 -19.82 6.92 -9.23
C THR A 165 -20.76 5.77 -8.86
N GLY A 166 -21.49 5.26 -9.84
CA GLY A 166 -22.32 4.06 -9.66
C GLY A 166 -21.49 2.82 -9.26
N LEU A 167 -20.28 2.66 -9.79
CA LEU A 167 -19.39 1.54 -9.45
C LEU A 167 -18.89 1.63 -8.02
N ILE A 168 -18.49 2.82 -7.57
CA ILE A 168 -18.12 3.04 -6.16
C ILE A 168 -19.33 2.71 -5.26
N LYS A 169 -20.53 3.23 -5.56
CA LYS A 169 -21.71 2.90 -4.75
C LYS A 169 -22.03 1.41 -4.72
N ALA A 170 -21.92 0.71 -5.85
CA ALA A 170 -22.23 -0.71 -5.93
C ALA A 170 -21.32 -1.58 -5.05
N ASN A 171 -20.07 -1.18 -4.86
CA ASN A 171 -19.07 -1.98 -4.13
C ASN A 171 -18.84 -1.51 -2.69
N PHE A 172 -19.32 -0.32 -2.32
CA PHE A 172 -19.23 0.24 -0.96
C PHE A 172 -20.63 0.43 -0.35
N PRO A 173 -21.23 -0.64 0.21
CA PRO A 173 -22.59 -0.60 0.74
C PRO A 173 -22.69 0.01 2.15
N ALA A 174 -21.60 0.05 2.92
CA ALA A 174 -21.54 0.79 4.18
C ALA A 174 -21.22 2.26 3.87
N ARG A 175 -22.06 3.20 4.29
CA ARG A 175 -21.84 4.63 4.02
C ARG A 175 -22.14 5.48 5.22
N ILE A 176 -21.32 6.51 5.40
CA ILE A 176 -21.51 7.57 6.39
C ILE A 176 -21.61 8.88 5.64
N SER A 177 -22.59 9.71 6.00
CA SER A 177 -22.72 11.06 5.49
C SER A 177 -22.89 12.02 6.66
N PHE A 178 -21.93 12.94 6.81
CA PHE A 178 -22.11 14.15 7.61
C PHE A 178 -22.98 15.15 6.86
N LYS A 179 -23.20 16.33 7.47
CA LYS A 179 -23.95 17.41 6.83
C LYS A 179 -23.39 17.74 5.46
N VAL A 180 -24.26 17.72 4.45
CA VAL A 180 -23.95 18.14 3.07
C VAL A 180 -24.74 19.39 2.71
N ALA A 181 -24.34 20.07 1.64
CA ALA A 181 -24.92 21.36 1.26
C ALA A 181 -26.35 21.23 0.68
N SER A 182 -26.63 20.17 -0.07
CA SER A 182 -27.89 20.04 -0.80
C SER A 182 -28.52 18.65 -0.76
N LYS A 183 -29.81 18.59 -1.08
CA LYS A 183 -30.56 17.33 -1.26
C LYS A 183 -30.01 16.48 -2.42
N ILE A 184 -29.29 17.09 -3.36
CA ILE A 184 -28.65 16.39 -4.48
C ILE A 184 -27.43 15.63 -3.92
N ASP A 185 -26.57 16.33 -3.19
CA ASP A 185 -25.38 15.75 -2.55
C ASP A 185 -25.75 14.61 -1.59
N ALA A 186 -26.82 14.78 -0.81
CA ALA A 186 -27.32 13.75 0.10
C ALA A 186 -27.67 12.46 -0.65
N ARG A 187 -28.33 12.57 -1.81
CA ARG A 187 -28.65 11.42 -2.66
C ARG A 187 -27.43 10.86 -3.36
N THR A 188 -26.45 11.69 -3.70
CA THR A 188 -25.19 11.19 -4.28
C THR A 188 -24.48 10.25 -3.32
N VAL A 189 -24.43 10.57 -2.01
CA VAL A 189 -23.76 9.72 -1.00
C VAL A 189 -24.66 8.58 -0.51
N MET A 190 -25.90 8.89 -0.13
CA MET A 190 -26.76 7.99 0.65
C MET A 190 -27.91 7.38 -0.16
N ASP A 191 -28.04 7.68 -1.45
CA ASP A 191 -29.20 7.32 -2.31
C ASP A 191 -30.56 7.81 -1.77
N THR A 192 -30.56 8.62 -0.70
CA THR A 192 -31.73 9.21 -0.06
C THR A 192 -31.45 10.64 0.40
N SER A 193 -32.50 11.41 0.65
CA SER A 193 -32.37 12.73 1.28
C SER A 193 -32.30 12.61 2.80
N GLY A 194 -31.80 13.64 3.46
CA GLY A 194 -31.77 13.77 4.92
C GLY A 194 -30.44 14.32 5.44
N ALA A 195 -29.34 14.01 4.75
CA ALA A 195 -28.01 14.49 5.15
C ALA A 195 -27.90 16.03 5.06
N GLU A 196 -28.64 16.67 4.16
CA GLU A 196 -28.68 18.14 4.06
C GLU A 196 -29.34 18.82 5.26
N LYS A 197 -30.08 18.06 6.07
CA LYS A 197 -30.78 18.54 7.28
C LYS A 197 -30.03 18.28 8.57
N LEU A 198 -28.85 17.66 8.49
CA LEU A 198 -28.00 17.44 9.66
C LEU A 198 -27.52 18.78 10.23
N LEU A 199 -27.21 18.77 11.53
CA LEU A 199 -26.83 19.97 12.27
C LEU A 199 -25.37 20.38 12.01
N GLY A 200 -24.54 19.44 11.57
CA GLY A 200 -23.08 19.59 11.50
C GLY A 200 -22.41 19.08 12.77
N GLN A 201 -21.13 19.42 12.98
CA GLN A 201 -20.40 19.15 14.23
C GLN A 201 -20.54 17.70 14.75
N GLY A 202 -20.35 16.71 13.87
CA GLY A 202 -20.43 15.29 14.22
C GLY A 202 -21.81 14.64 14.05
N ASP A 203 -22.87 15.39 13.76
CA ASP A 203 -24.17 14.81 13.39
C ASP A 203 -24.08 14.13 12.01
N MET A 204 -24.45 12.84 11.96
CA MET A 204 -24.25 12.00 10.79
C MET A 204 -25.41 11.03 10.53
N LEU A 205 -25.50 10.57 9.29
CA LEU A 205 -26.31 9.43 8.88
C LEU A 205 -25.40 8.26 8.55
N PHE A 206 -25.71 7.09 9.09
CA PHE A 206 -25.04 5.82 8.79
C PHE A 206 -26.00 4.88 8.06
N MET A 207 -25.56 4.34 6.93
CA MET A 207 -26.24 3.30 6.17
C MET A 207 -25.51 1.97 6.39
N SER A 208 -26.20 1.04 7.03
CA SER A 208 -25.68 -0.32 7.21
C SER A 208 -25.72 -1.10 5.89
N PRO A 209 -24.69 -1.92 5.59
CA PRO A 209 -24.71 -2.84 4.45
C PRO A 209 -25.96 -3.73 4.41
N GLY A 210 -26.46 -4.01 3.20
CA GLY A 210 -27.50 -4.99 2.92
C GLY A 210 -28.93 -4.55 3.22
N ILE A 211 -29.17 -3.92 4.38
CA ILE A 211 -30.53 -3.54 4.82
C ILE A 211 -30.96 -2.19 4.22
N GLY A 212 -30.00 -1.31 3.88
CA GLY A 212 -30.29 0.04 3.37
C GLY A 212 -30.96 0.96 4.39
N ARG A 213 -31.12 0.51 5.63
CA ARG A 213 -31.67 1.32 6.73
C ARG A 213 -30.65 2.38 7.11
N VAL A 214 -31.10 3.63 7.07
CA VAL A 214 -30.32 4.78 7.53
C VAL A 214 -30.62 5.04 9.01
N GLN A 215 -29.57 5.22 9.79
CA GLN A 215 -29.61 5.57 11.20
C GLN A 215 -28.95 6.93 11.40
N ARG A 216 -29.57 7.82 12.19
CA ARG A 216 -28.94 9.06 12.60
C ARG A 216 -28.12 8.82 13.85
N LEU A 217 -26.88 9.29 13.86
CA LEU A 217 -25.91 9.10 14.93
C LEU A 217 -25.19 10.43 15.22
N HIS A 218 -24.59 10.52 16.41
CA HIS A 218 -23.72 11.63 16.78
C HIS A 218 -22.30 11.09 16.97
N SER A 219 -21.38 11.53 16.12
CA SER A 219 -19.96 11.21 16.20
C SER A 219 -19.38 11.78 17.49
N PRO A 220 -18.61 11.00 18.27
CA PRO A 220 -17.79 11.55 19.33
C PRO A 220 -16.85 12.61 18.77
N TYR A 221 -16.63 13.68 19.55
CA TYR A 221 -15.60 14.67 19.27
C TYR A 221 -14.28 14.21 19.87
N VAL A 222 -13.22 14.32 19.08
CA VAL A 222 -11.83 14.18 19.51
C VAL A 222 -11.12 15.45 19.07
N SER A 223 -10.38 16.06 19.99
CA SER A 223 -9.58 17.24 19.71
C SER A 223 -8.25 16.86 19.07
N ASP A 224 -7.66 17.80 18.32
CA ASP A 224 -6.32 17.61 17.75
C ASP A 224 -5.30 17.26 18.83
N LYS A 225 -5.41 17.86 20.02
CA LYS A 225 -4.53 17.54 21.15
C LYS A 225 -4.62 16.07 21.55
N GLU A 226 -5.83 15.52 21.66
CA GLU A 226 -6.02 14.09 22.00
C GLU A 226 -5.43 13.18 20.91
N VAL A 227 -5.54 13.56 19.64
CA VAL A 227 -4.89 12.84 18.53
C VAL A 227 -3.38 12.83 18.69
N HIS A 228 -2.76 14.01 18.90
CA HIS A 228 -1.32 14.12 19.07
C HIS A 228 -0.83 13.33 20.29
N ASP A 229 -1.53 13.42 21.43
CA ASP A 229 -1.18 12.69 22.65
C ASP A 229 -1.16 11.16 22.40
N VAL A 230 -2.14 10.63 21.65
CA VAL A 230 -2.20 9.21 21.29
C VAL A 230 -1.10 8.84 20.28
N VAL A 231 -0.88 9.68 19.26
CA VAL A 231 0.17 9.46 18.25
C VAL A 231 1.55 9.40 18.89
N ASP A 232 1.86 10.35 19.78
CA ASP A 232 3.13 10.41 20.49
C ASP A 232 3.33 9.19 21.40
N TRP A 233 2.26 8.77 22.09
CA TRP A 233 2.28 7.54 22.88
C TRP A 233 2.55 6.29 22.04
N LEU A 234 1.98 6.21 20.82
CA LEU A 234 2.23 5.09 19.89
C LEU A 234 3.67 5.09 19.35
N LYS A 235 4.19 6.26 18.96
CA LYS A 235 5.57 6.42 18.50
C LYS A 235 6.59 6.07 19.58
N GLY A 236 6.25 6.29 20.85
CA GLY A 236 7.08 5.88 21.99
C GLY A 236 7.19 4.36 22.19
N GLN A 237 6.36 3.54 21.53
CA GLN A 237 6.37 2.08 21.69
C GLN A 237 7.24 1.36 20.67
N ALA A 238 7.27 1.85 19.43
CA ALA A 238 8.04 1.24 18.34
C ALA A 238 8.25 2.25 17.20
N SER A 239 9.36 2.08 16.49
CA SER A 239 9.65 2.79 15.24
C SER A 239 8.74 2.28 14.10
N PRO A 240 8.47 3.11 13.07
CA PRO A 240 7.76 2.67 11.88
C PRO A 240 8.51 1.56 11.13
N ASP A 241 7.77 0.57 10.64
CA ASP A 241 8.24 -0.53 9.80
C ASP A 241 7.56 -0.43 8.42
N TYR A 242 8.13 0.43 7.59
CA TYR A 242 7.64 0.66 6.24
C TYR A 242 7.96 -0.51 5.31
N ASP A 243 6.96 -0.92 4.54
CA ASP A 243 7.03 -1.99 3.58
C ASP A 243 7.72 -1.49 2.30
N GLU A 244 8.93 -1.99 2.05
CA GLU A 244 9.73 -1.60 0.91
C GLU A 244 9.03 -1.85 -0.43
N ASP A 245 8.16 -2.86 -0.54
CA ASP A 245 7.42 -3.11 -1.78
C ASP A 245 6.42 -2.00 -2.06
N ILE A 246 5.77 -1.45 -1.02
CA ILE A 246 4.89 -0.29 -1.17
C ILE A 246 5.70 0.91 -1.64
N GLU A 247 6.86 1.18 -1.03
CA GLU A 247 7.72 2.28 -1.44
C GLU A 247 8.20 2.15 -2.89
N ARG A 248 8.59 0.93 -3.30
CA ARG A 248 8.95 0.61 -4.69
C ARG A 248 7.79 0.88 -5.66
N MET A 249 6.57 0.48 -5.31
CA MET A 249 5.38 0.73 -6.15
C MET A 249 5.01 2.22 -6.21
N ILE A 250 5.16 2.94 -5.09
CA ILE A 250 4.98 4.39 -5.04
C ILE A 250 5.96 5.10 -5.97
N ALA A 251 7.25 4.71 -5.93
CA ALA A 251 8.28 5.30 -6.79
C ALA A 251 8.00 5.05 -8.28
N ARG A 252 7.67 3.80 -8.65
CA ARG A 252 7.30 3.45 -10.04
C ARG A 252 6.08 4.20 -10.54
N ALA A 253 5.08 4.42 -9.67
CA ALA A 253 3.89 5.17 -10.03
C ALA A 253 4.17 6.65 -10.31
N ASP A 254 5.24 7.21 -9.74
CA ASP A 254 5.74 8.57 -9.99
C ASP A 254 6.53 8.65 -11.32
N ASP A 255 7.37 7.65 -11.58
CA ASP A 255 8.27 7.61 -12.75
C ASP A 255 7.55 7.28 -14.07
N ALA A 256 6.42 6.58 -14.03
CA ALA A 256 5.66 6.16 -15.22
C ALA A 256 5.16 7.31 -16.12
N ASP A 257 5.30 8.56 -15.70
CA ASP A 257 4.96 9.75 -16.50
C ASP A 257 6.12 10.76 -16.62
N GLY A 258 7.31 10.45 -16.09
CA GLY A 258 8.55 11.14 -16.45
C GLY A 258 9.11 10.70 -17.82
N SER A 259 8.58 9.60 -18.35
CA SER A 259 8.96 8.98 -19.62
C SER A 259 7.84 8.97 -20.66
N SER A 260 6.89 9.92 -20.60
CA SER A 260 5.95 10.19 -21.69
C SER A 260 6.61 11.03 -22.80
N GLY A 261 7.77 10.56 -23.27
CA GLY A 261 8.56 11.21 -24.31
C GLY A 261 9.65 10.31 -24.90
N GLY A 262 9.26 9.27 -25.63
CA GLY A 262 10.12 8.70 -26.68
C GLY A 262 10.41 7.19 -26.61
N SER A 263 9.96 6.52 -27.67
CA SER A 263 10.51 5.32 -28.29
C SER A 263 10.39 3.96 -27.60
N SER A 264 9.56 3.15 -28.25
CA SER A 264 9.80 1.75 -28.57
C SER A 264 11.28 1.40 -28.78
N GLY A 265 11.74 0.33 -28.12
CA GLY A 265 12.82 -0.50 -28.64
C GLY A 265 13.78 -1.08 -27.60
N GLY A 266 13.82 -2.41 -27.53
CA GLY A 266 15.06 -3.14 -27.24
C GLY A 266 15.32 -3.49 -25.79
N ALA A 267 15.20 -4.79 -25.48
CA ALA A 267 15.81 -5.39 -24.32
C ALA A 267 17.34 -5.25 -24.36
N GLY A 268 17.95 -4.84 -23.24
CA GLY A 268 19.38 -5.02 -22.97
C GLY A 268 20.26 -3.76 -23.01
N ALA A 269 20.00 -2.78 -22.15
CA ALA A 269 21.01 -1.81 -21.73
C ALA A 269 20.80 -1.54 -20.22
N GLU A 270 21.86 -1.67 -19.43
CA GLU A 270 21.83 -1.30 -18.02
C GLU A 270 21.36 0.14 -17.89
N ASP A 271 20.41 0.35 -16.98
CA ASP A 271 19.58 1.55 -16.84
C ASP A 271 20.42 2.73 -16.34
N TYR A 272 21.19 3.36 -17.23
CA TYR A 272 21.93 4.59 -16.92
C TYR A 272 20.93 5.72 -16.66
N ASP A 273 21.03 6.35 -15.49
CA ASP A 273 20.16 7.46 -15.12
C ASP A 273 20.28 8.61 -16.13
N GLN A 274 19.16 9.17 -16.61
CA GLN A 274 19.16 10.26 -17.59
C GLN A 274 19.99 11.49 -17.17
N PHE A 275 20.18 11.69 -15.86
CA PHE A 275 20.97 12.80 -15.31
C PHE A 275 22.41 12.41 -15.00
N TYR A 276 22.81 11.15 -15.24
CA TYR A 276 24.12 10.62 -14.88
C TYR A 276 25.25 11.49 -15.43
N ASP A 277 25.24 11.73 -16.74
CA ASP A 277 26.26 12.53 -17.43
C ASP A 277 26.39 13.96 -16.88
N GLN A 278 25.24 14.60 -16.63
CA GLN A 278 25.20 15.96 -16.11
C GLN A 278 25.67 16.00 -14.64
N ALA A 279 25.33 14.96 -13.87
CA ALA A 279 25.78 14.82 -12.50
C ALA A 279 27.28 14.56 -12.41
N VAL A 280 27.86 13.77 -13.33
CA VAL A 280 29.32 13.59 -13.43
C VAL A 280 29.98 14.93 -13.67
N GLN A 281 29.50 15.70 -14.65
CA GLN A 281 30.06 17.02 -14.96
C GLN A 281 29.98 17.98 -13.77
N LEU A 282 28.85 18.01 -13.07
CA LEU A 282 28.67 18.82 -11.86
C LEU A 282 29.67 18.42 -10.77
N VAL A 283 29.83 17.12 -10.53
CA VAL A 283 30.75 16.60 -9.51
C VAL A 283 32.20 16.94 -9.84
N LEU A 284 32.59 16.81 -11.11
CA LEU A 284 33.92 17.21 -11.59
C LEU A 284 34.16 18.71 -11.43
N GLU A 285 33.18 19.56 -11.75
CA GLU A 285 33.28 21.02 -11.59
C GLU A 285 33.42 21.44 -10.11
N LYS A 286 32.67 20.79 -9.21
CA LYS A 286 32.66 21.13 -7.78
C LYS A 286 33.77 20.47 -6.97
N GLY A 287 34.46 19.47 -7.54
CA GLY A 287 35.57 18.75 -6.91
C GLY A 287 35.19 17.91 -5.67
N GLN A 288 33.91 17.77 -5.36
CA GLN A 288 33.39 16.99 -4.25
C GLN A 288 31.98 16.50 -4.57
N ALA A 289 31.61 15.32 -4.10
CA ALA A 289 30.31 14.70 -4.40
C ALA A 289 29.52 14.41 -3.12
N SER A 290 28.25 14.80 -3.08
CA SER A 290 27.34 14.39 -2.00
C SER A 290 25.93 14.16 -2.53
N THR A 291 25.21 13.22 -1.90
CA THR A 291 23.84 12.85 -2.29
C THR A 291 22.94 14.07 -2.30
N SER A 292 22.99 14.90 -1.26
CA SER A 292 22.22 16.14 -1.18
C SER A 292 22.59 17.19 -2.23
N MET A 293 23.84 17.22 -2.72
CA MET A 293 24.24 18.14 -3.79
C MET A 293 23.59 17.76 -5.11
N VAL A 294 23.72 16.49 -5.51
CA VAL A 294 23.13 15.96 -6.74
C VAL A 294 21.60 16.04 -6.68
N GLN A 295 21.02 15.71 -5.53
CA GLN A 295 19.59 15.83 -5.26
C GLN A 295 19.06 17.25 -5.50
N ARG A 296 19.73 18.29 -4.96
CA ARG A 296 19.31 19.69 -5.12
C ARG A 296 19.53 20.21 -6.54
N ALA A 297 20.63 19.84 -7.19
CA ALA A 297 20.97 20.33 -8.51
C ALA A 297 20.00 19.82 -9.58
N PHE A 298 19.62 18.54 -9.52
CA PHE A 298 18.77 17.90 -10.52
C PHE A 298 17.30 17.75 -10.07
N ARG A 299 16.96 18.21 -8.86
CA ARG A 299 15.62 18.08 -8.26
C ARG A 299 15.09 16.64 -8.28
N ILE A 300 15.99 15.68 -8.05
CA ILE A 300 15.68 14.24 -7.99
C ILE A 300 15.54 13.76 -6.54
N GLY A 301 15.00 12.56 -6.32
CA GLY A 301 14.90 11.95 -4.99
C GLY A 301 16.26 11.51 -4.41
N TYR A 302 16.35 11.39 -3.09
CA TYR A 302 17.59 11.01 -2.39
C TYR A 302 18.17 9.67 -2.87
N ASN A 303 17.34 8.64 -2.98
CA ASN A 303 17.78 7.30 -3.43
C ASN A 303 18.25 7.27 -4.89
N ARG A 304 17.72 8.17 -5.73
CA ARG A 304 18.17 8.35 -7.12
C ARG A 304 19.54 9.03 -7.16
N ALA A 305 19.70 10.11 -6.39
CA ALA A 305 20.99 10.77 -6.21
C ALA A 305 22.06 9.84 -5.60
N ALA A 306 21.68 8.96 -4.66
CA ALA A 306 22.56 7.95 -4.08
C ALA A 306 23.01 6.91 -5.11
N ARG A 307 22.08 6.34 -5.89
CA ARG A 307 22.41 5.41 -6.98
C ARG A 307 23.33 6.03 -8.02
N ILE A 308 23.10 7.29 -8.41
CA ILE A 308 24.00 8.02 -9.32
C ILE A 308 25.42 8.07 -8.75
N LEU A 309 25.58 8.37 -7.45
CA LEU A 309 26.90 8.42 -6.81
C LEU A 309 27.54 7.05 -6.59
N GLU A 310 26.74 6.00 -6.36
CA GLU A 310 27.23 4.62 -6.28
C GLU A 310 27.73 4.11 -7.64
N THR A 311 27.06 4.49 -8.73
CA THR A 311 27.55 4.22 -10.09
C THR A 311 28.84 4.98 -10.38
N MET A 312 28.93 6.25 -10.00
CA MET A 312 30.19 7.02 -10.12
C MET A 312 31.34 6.43 -9.29
N GLU A 313 31.02 5.84 -8.13
CA GLU A 313 32.01 5.16 -7.27
C GLU A 313 32.50 3.88 -7.94
N ARG A 314 31.59 3.08 -8.51
CA ARG A 314 31.91 1.86 -9.27
C ARG A 314 32.76 2.16 -10.49
N GLU A 315 32.53 3.29 -11.15
CA GLU A 315 33.30 3.77 -12.30
C GLU A 315 34.58 4.52 -11.93
N GLY A 316 34.88 4.69 -10.64
CA GLY A 316 36.12 5.32 -10.18
C GLY A 316 36.17 6.85 -10.32
N ILE A 317 35.03 7.49 -10.56
CA ILE A 317 34.91 8.96 -10.65
C ILE A 317 34.93 9.58 -9.25
N VAL A 318 34.29 8.95 -8.28
CA VAL A 318 34.25 9.39 -6.87
C VAL A 318 34.75 8.32 -5.92
N GLY A 319 35.27 8.74 -4.77
CA GLY A 319 35.73 7.85 -3.72
C GLY A 319 34.63 7.21 -2.89
N PRO A 320 35.00 6.24 -2.04
CA PRO A 320 34.06 5.55 -1.17
C PRO A 320 33.38 6.49 -0.18
N ALA A 321 32.18 6.11 0.25
CA ALA A 321 31.43 6.85 1.24
C ALA A 321 32.16 6.88 2.60
N ASP A 322 32.39 8.08 3.16
CA ASP A 322 32.89 8.29 4.52
C ASP A 322 31.81 9.00 5.38
N GLY A 323 30.77 8.25 5.73
CA GLY A 323 29.67 8.74 6.56
C GLY A 323 28.97 9.96 5.97
N ALA A 324 28.90 11.05 6.74
CA ALA A 324 28.22 12.29 6.35
C ALA A 324 29.08 13.27 5.52
N LYS A 325 30.35 12.94 5.25
CA LYS A 325 31.25 13.84 4.52
C LYS A 325 31.07 13.72 3.00
N PRO A 326 31.30 14.80 2.24
CA PRO A 326 31.38 14.74 0.79
C PRO A 326 32.47 13.77 0.33
N ARG A 327 32.16 12.94 -0.68
CA ARG A 327 33.09 12.01 -1.31
C ARG A 327 34.12 12.79 -2.14
N PRO A 328 35.43 12.47 -2.02
CA PRO A 328 36.45 13.08 -2.88
C PRO A 328 36.28 12.62 -4.32
N VAL A 329 36.55 13.49 -5.28
CA VAL A 329 36.58 13.15 -6.72
C VAL A 329 37.94 12.56 -7.06
N ILE A 330 37.97 11.36 -7.65
CA ILE A 330 39.20 10.58 -7.85
C ILE A 330 39.64 10.55 -9.32
N GLY A 331 38.72 10.70 -10.30
CA GLY A 331 39.04 10.60 -11.72
C GLY A 331 38.13 11.43 -12.63
N GLY A 332 38.50 11.54 -13.91
CA GLY A 332 37.69 12.09 -15.01
C GLY A 332 36.94 10.99 -15.78
N ARG A 333 36.15 11.35 -16.80
CA ARG A 333 35.43 10.36 -17.62
C ARG A 333 36.42 9.37 -18.28
N PRO A 334 36.06 8.08 -18.41
CA PRO A 334 36.88 7.11 -19.16
C PRO A 334 37.21 7.55 -20.59
N ASP A 335 36.31 8.32 -21.22
CA ASP A 335 36.46 8.82 -22.60
C ASP A 335 37.44 10.01 -22.73
N ASP A 336 37.84 10.65 -21.63
CA ASP A 336 38.79 11.78 -21.63
C ASP A 336 40.26 11.34 -21.42
N LEU A 337 40.52 10.02 -21.37
CA LEU A 337 41.85 9.43 -21.15
C LEU A 337 42.49 8.79 -22.41
N LEU A 338 42.01 9.15 -23.61
CA LEU A 338 42.58 8.71 -24.90
C LEU A 338 43.29 9.85 -25.65
#